data_AF-A0A6A5A9E0-F1
#
_entry.id   AF-A0A6A5A9E0-F1
#
_cell.length_a   1.000
_cell.length_b   1.000
_cell.length_c   1.000
_cell.angle_alpha   90.00
_cell.angle_beta   90.00
_cell.angle_gamma   90.00
#
_symmetry.space_group_name_H-M   'P 1'
#
loop_
_entity.id
_entity.type
_entity.pdbx_description
1 polymer ?
#
loop_
_entity_poly.entity_id
_entity_poly.type
_entity_poly.pdbx_seq_one_letter_code
_entity_poly.pdbx_strand_id
1 'polypeptide(L)'
;MRAVVKLLSPLACRFECHLSDESYKIMHEELGSHLCALPPNATSVYQPLDVRVMAPFKCNLRNLWLYEEQLEGDDDEDPYLPTARQKRMAMVLRAIAAWDMVTADIIRQAYAKARRVN
;
A
#
# COMPACT_ATOMS: atom_id res chain seq x y z
N MET A 1 -17.06 -21.27 -11.81
CA MET A 1 -16.63 -19.94 -12.31
C MET A 1 -16.81 -18.78 -11.32
N ARG A 2 -17.84 -18.74 -10.45
CA ARG A 2 -18.03 -17.64 -9.47
C ARG A 2 -16.93 -17.48 -8.39
N ALA A 3 -16.18 -18.53 -8.05
CA ALA A 3 -15.14 -18.48 -7.03
C ALA A 3 -13.79 -17.91 -7.53
N VAL A 4 -13.54 -17.95 -8.85
CA VAL A 4 -12.27 -17.49 -9.44
C VAL A 4 -12.26 -15.97 -9.62
N VAL A 5 -13.41 -15.35 -9.87
CA VAL A 5 -13.53 -13.88 -10.05
C VAL A 5 -13.19 -13.10 -8.77
N LYS A 6 -13.41 -13.69 -7.58
CA LYS A 6 -13.03 -13.06 -6.28
C LYS A 6 -11.53 -12.93 -6.04
N LEU A 7 -10.69 -13.65 -6.78
CA LEU A 7 -9.23 -13.60 -6.62
C LEU A 7 -8.57 -12.44 -7.40
N LEU A 8 -9.27 -11.86 -8.37
CA LEU A 8 -8.75 -10.80 -9.25
C LEU A 8 -9.49 -9.47 -9.13
N SER A 9 -10.61 -9.41 -8.39
CA SER A 9 -11.35 -8.16 -8.17
C SER A 9 -10.59 -7.22 -7.23
N PRO A 10 -10.27 -5.97 -7.62
CA PRO A 10 -9.77 -4.98 -6.70
C PRO A 10 -10.75 -4.73 -5.56
N LEU A 11 -10.25 -4.86 -4.33
CA LEU A 11 -10.98 -4.54 -3.10
C LEU A 11 -10.73 -3.07 -2.76
N ALA A 12 -11.65 -2.21 -3.15
CA ALA A 12 -11.57 -0.79 -2.86
C ALA A 12 -12.09 -0.48 -1.45
N CYS A 13 -11.32 0.32 -0.71
CA CYS A 13 -11.88 0.98 0.47
C CYS A 13 -12.98 1.94 -0.01
N ARG A 14 -14.00 2.16 0.83
CA ARG A 14 -15.20 2.96 0.50
C ARG A 14 -14.92 4.48 0.46
N PHE A 15 -13.78 4.87 -0.07
CA PHE A 15 -13.51 6.26 -0.36
C PHE A 15 -14.27 6.62 -1.63
N GLU A 16 -14.99 7.75 -1.62
CA GLU A 16 -15.93 8.09 -2.70
C GLU A 16 -15.26 8.12 -4.07
N CYS A 17 -14.02 8.62 -4.16
CA CYS A 17 -13.30 8.64 -5.44
C CYS A 17 -12.92 7.24 -5.97
N HIS A 18 -12.91 6.20 -5.14
CA HIS A 18 -12.65 4.83 -5.59
C HIS A 18 -13.91 4.13 -6.11
N LEU A 19 -15.10 4.68 -5.84
CA LEU A 19 -16.40 4.08 -6.19
C LEU A 19 -17.21 5.00 -7.11
N SER A 20 -16.55 5.89 -7.84
CA SER A 20 -17.20 6.72 -8.86
C SER A 20 -17.67 5.88 -10.06
N ASP A 21 -18.61 6.42 -10.82
CA ASP A 21 -19.09 5.78 -12.05
C ASP A 21 -17.94 5.54 -13.04
N GLU A 22 -17.00 6.47 -13.14
CA GLU A 22 -15.77 6.33 -13.93
C GLU A 22 -14.90 5.17 -13.45
N SER A 23 -14.78 5.00 -12.13
CA SER A 23 -14.01 3.89 -11.55
C SER A 23 -14.64 2.55 -11.91
N TYR A 24 -15.97 2.42 -11.80
CA TYR A 24 -16.68 1.20 -12.21
C TYR A 24 -16.53 0.95 -13.71
N LYS A 25 -16.64 2.00 -14.53
CA LYS A 25 -16.50 1.92 -15.99
C LYS A 25 -15.13 1.42 -16.40
N ILE A 26 -14.06 2.04 -15.90
CA ILE A 26 -12.67 1.63 -16.19
C ILE A 26 -12.45 0.18 -15.74
N MET A 27 -12.88 -0.16 -14.52
CA MET A 27 -12.70 -1.50 -13.98
C MET A 27 -13.38 -2.57 -14.84
N HIS A 28 -14.61 -2.32 -15.28
CA HIS A 28 -15.40 -3.27 -16.05
C HIS A 28 -15.00 -3.30 -17.53
N GLU A 29 -14.94 -2.15 -18.19
CA GLU A 29 -14.78 -2.04 -19.64
C GLU A 29 -13.33 -2.16 -20.09
N GLU A 30 -12.38 -1.55 -19.35
CA GLU A 30 -10.97 -1.55 -19.74
C GLU A 30 -10.19 -2.70 -19.11
N LEU A 31 -10.44 -2.97 -17.82
CA LEU A 31 -9.70 -3.98 -17.05
C LEU A 31 -10.41 -5.34 -16.96
N GLY A 32 -11.66 -5.44 -17.43
CA GLY A 32 -12.42 -6.70 -17.43
C GLY A 32 -12.66 -7.29 -16.05
N SER A 33 -12.69 -6.45 -15.01
CA SER A 33 -12.76 -6.87 -13.61
C SER A 33 -13.92 -6.21 -12.86
N HIS A 34 -14.44 -6.91 -11.86
CA HIS A 34 -15.50 -6.39 -11.00
C HIS A 34 -14.89 -5.58 -9.84
N LEU A 35 -15.29 -4.33 -9.70
CA LEU A 35 -14.94 -3.50 -8.55
C LEU A 35 -15.82 -3.86 -7.34
N CYS A 36 -15.22 -4.21 -6.21
CA CYS A 36 -15.97 -4.59 -5.00
C CYS A 36 -15.74 -3.59 -3.88
N ALA A 37 -16.81 -2.90 -3.47
CA ALA A 37 -16.81 -2.03 -2.31
C ALA A 37 -16.86 -2.84 -1.02
N LEU A 38 -15.98 -2.50 -0.07
CA LEU A 38 -16.00 -3.12 1.24
C LEU A 38 -17.16 -2.60 2.12
N PRO A 39 -17.64 -3.40 3.09
CA PRO A 39 -18.47 -2.88 4.16
C PRO A 39 -17.77 -1.70 4.87
N PRO A 40 -18.52 -0.73 5.40
CA PRO A 40 -17.92 0.35 6.19
C PRO A 40 -17.10 -0.21 7.37
N ASN A 41 -15.98 0.43 7.68
CA ASN A 41 -15.11 0.09 8.82
C ASN A 41 -14.53 -1.33 8.81
N ALA A 42 -14.47 -1.98 7.64
CA ALA A 42 -14.09 -3.39 7.53
C ALA A 42 -12.74 -3.63 6.82
N THR A 43 -11.93 -2.58 6.58
CA THR A 43 -10.64 -2.73 5.88
C THR A 43 -9.65 -3.59 6.68
N SER A 44 -9.64 -3.43 8.01
CA SER A 44 -8.84 -4.24 8.94
C SER A 44 -9.15 -5.74 8.92
N VAL A 45 -10.27 -6.13 8.29
CA VAL A 45 -10.77 -7.51 8.20
C VAL A 45 -10.62 -8.04 6.77
N TYR A 46 -11.04 -7.25 5.77
CA TYR A 46 -11.17 -7.70 4.39
C TYR A 46 -10.08 -7.17 3.45
N GLN A 47 -9.31 -6.13 3.77
CA GLN A 47 -8.20 -5.69 2.93
C GLN A 47 -6.91 -6.42 3.29
N PRO A 48 -6.33 -7.23 2.39
CA PRO A 48 -5.05 -7.88 2.63
C PRO A 48 -3.95 -6.89 3.07
N LEU A 49 -3.96 -5.70 2.47
CA LEU A 49 -3.03 -4.62 2.79
C LEU A 49 -3.06 -4.31 4.29
N ASP A 50 -4.23 -3.94 4.84
CA ASP A 50 -4.40 -3.59 6.25
C ASP A 50 -4.30 -4.81 7.19
N VAL A 51 -4.76 -5.98 6.75
CA VAL A 51 -4.85 -7.20 7.57
C VAL A 51 -3.48 -7.76 7.97
N ARG A 52 -2.47 -7.65 7.09
CA ARG A 52 -1.14 -8.23 7.32
C ARG A 52 0.04 -7.50 6.67
N VAL A 53 -0.13 -6.79 5.56
CA VAL A 53 1.02 -6.23 4.82
C VAL A 53 1.53 -4.93 5.46
N MET A 54 0.61 -4.08 5.94
CA MET A 54 0.98 -2.77 6.49
C MET A 54 1.85 -2.86 7.75
N ALA A 55 1.68 -3.89 8.58
CA ALA A 55 2.46 -4.06 9.81
C ALA A 55 3.98 -4.27 9.55
N PRO A 56 4.41 -5.31 8.80
CA PRO A 56 5.82 -5.49 8.46
C PRO A 56 6.35 -4.34 7.60
N PHE A 57 5.56 -3.78 6.69
CA PHE A 57 5.98 -2.62 5.90
C PHE A 57 6.32 -1.40 6.79
N LYS A 58 5.46 -1.05 7.75
CA LYS A 58 5.74 0.02 8.73
C LYS A 58 6.93 -0.30 9.63
N CYS A 59 7.13 -1.57 9.98
CA CYS A 59 8.30 -2.01 10.74
C CYS A 59 9.59 -1.81 9.93
N ASN A 60 9.60 -2.23 8.67
CA ASN A 60 10.74 -2.04 7.75
C ASN A 60 11.04 -0.56 7.55
N LEU A 61 10.02 0.29 7.32
CA LEU A 61 10.18 1.74 7.22
C LEU A 61 10.87 2.33 8.46
N ARG A 62 10.44 1.93 9.66
CA ARG A 62 11.03 2.39 10.92
C ARG A 62 12.46 1.91 11.06
N ASN A 63 12.73 0.65 10.77
CA ASN A 63 14.08 0.08 10.87
C ASN A 63 15.04 0.79 9.91
N LEU A 64 14.65 0.96 8.65
CA LEU A 64 15.48 1.67 7.68
C LEU A 64 15.72 3.11 8.11
N TRP A 65 14.70 3.82 8.61
CA TRP A 65 14.88 5.19 9.09
C TRP A 65 15.87 5.30 10.26
N LEU A 66 15.92 4.29 11.14
CA LEU A 66 16.86 4.27 12.26
C LEU A 66 18.32 4.03 11.85
N TYR A 67 18.55 3.33 10.73
CA TYR A 67 19.89 2.95 10.26
C TYR A 67 20.37 3.74 9.04
N GLU A 68 19.52 4.60 8.48
CA GLU A 68 19.87 5.45 7.35
C GLU A 68 20.81 6.57 7.78
N GLU A 69 21.76 6.89 6.90
CA GLU A 69 22.65 8.04 7.11
C GLU A 69 21.85 9.34 7.11
N GLN A 70 22.26 10.28 7.97
CA GLN A 70 21.62 11.59 8.00
C GLN A 70 21.95 12.35 6.71
N LEU A 71 20.93 12.98 6.13
CA LEU A 71 21.10 13.80 4.93
C LEU A 71 21.81 15.10 5.29
N GLU A 72 22.84 15.41 4.53
CA GLU A 72 23.48 16.74 4.54
C GLU A 72 22.65 17.73 3.72
N GLY A 73 22.72 19.00 4.08
CA GLY A 73 22.12 20.10 3.33
C GLY A 73 22.91 20.38 2.06
N ASP A 74 22.21 20.48 0.92
CA ASP A 74 22.81 20.94 -0.35
C ASP A 74 22.84 22.49 -0.45
N ASP A 75 22.55 23.21 0.64
CA ASP A 75 22.46 24.68 0.67
C ASP A 75 23.75 25.29 1.24
N ASP A 76 24.23 26.36 0.62
CA ASP A 76 25.44 27.09 1.03
C ASP A 76 25.23 27.81 2.38
N GLU A 77 23.99 28.09 2.78
CA GLU A 77 23.67 28.76 4.06
C GLU A 77 23.62 27.84 5.27
N ASP A 78 23.11 26.61 5.14
CA ASP A 78 23.10 25.62 6.21
C ASP A 78 23.34 24.20 5.68
N PRO A 79 24.63 23.78 5.62
CA PRO A 79 25.04 22.46 5.19
C PRO A 79 24.51 21.31 6.06
N TYR A 80 23.88 21.59 7.21
CA TYR A 80 23.34 20.58 8.11
C TYR A 80 21.83 20.42 7.99
N LEU A 81 21.15 21.25 7.20
CA LEU A 81 19.70 21.20 7.02
C LEU A 81 19.31 20.69 5.63
N PRO A 82 18.85 19.42 5.51
CA PRO A 82 18.40 18.89 4.23
C PRO A 82 17.15 19.62 3.73
N THR A 83 17.16 19.92 2.43
CA THR A 83 16.06 20.56 1.72
C THR A 83 14.79 19.70 1.75
N ALA A 84 13.63 20.33 1.55
CA ALA A 84 12.37 19.61 1.44
C ALA A 84 12.38 18.58 0.29
N ARG A 85 13.14 18.84 -0.79
CA ARG A 85 13.30 17.92 -1.91
C ARG A 85 14.09 16.68 -1.52
N GLN A 86 15.24 16.84 -0.85
CA GLN A 86 16.05 15.73 -0.36
C GLN A 86 15.26 14.87 0.64
N LYS A 87 14.56 15.50 1.59
CA LYS A 87 13.69 14.79 2.55
C LYS A 87 12.62 13.93 1.87
N ARG A 88 11.92 14.49 0.86
CA ARG A 88 10.92 13.74 0.08
C ARG A 88 11.55 12.58 -0.69
N MET A 89 12.71 12.80 -1.32
CA MET A 89 13.40 11.74 -2.07
C MET A 89 13.82 10.59 -1.14
N ALA A 90 14.43 10.89 0.00
CA ALA A 90 14.82 9.88 0.98
C ALA A 90 13.61 9.10 1.51
N MET A 91 12.48 9.77 1.77
CA MET A 91 11.24 9.08 2.14
C MET A 91 10.74 8.11 1.06
N VAL A 92 10.76 8.51 -0.21
CA VAL A 92 10.32 7.66 -1.33
C VAL A 92 11.24 6.46 -1.50
N LEU A 93 12.55 6.67 -1.52
CA LEU A 93 13.54 5.60 -1.65
C LEU A 93 13.44 4.61 -0.48
N ARG A 94 13.25 5.12 0.74
CA ARG A 94 13.04 4.28 1.92
C ARG A 94 11.75 3.46 1.83
N ALA A 95 10.67 4.03 1.30
CA ALA A 95 9.43 3.31 1.09
C ALA A 95 9.58 2.19 0.05
N ILE A 96 10.33 2.42 -1.03
CA ILE A 96 10.66 1.39 -2.03
C ILE A 96 11.46 0.27 -1.37
N ALA A 97 12.55 0.59 -0.66
CA ALA A 97 13.36 -0.40 0.03
C ALA A 97 12.57 -1.19 1.09
N ALA A 98 11.71 -0.52 1.86
CA ALA A 98 10.83 -1.17 2.83
C ALA A 98 9.84 -2.13 2.18
N TRP A 99 9.37 -1.81 0.97
CA TRP A 99 8.46 -2.65 0.19
C TRP A 99 9.16 -3.89 -0.37
N ASP A 100 10.40 -3.76 -0.86
CA ASP A 100 11.18 -4.89 -1.37
C ASP A 100 11.48 -5.95 -0.29
N MET A 101 11.51 -5.53 0.98
CA MET A 101 11.63 -6.42 2.12
C MET A 101 10.32 -7.18 2.47
N VAL A 102 9.17 -6.78 1.91
CA VAL A 102 7.90 -7.51 2.10
C VAL A 102 7.89 -8.74 1.21
N THR A 103 8.00 -9.92 1.83
CA THR A 103 8.08 -11.17 1.07
C THR A 103 6.75 -11.54 0.41
N ALA A 104 6.83 -12.26 -0.71
CA ALA A 104 5.64 -12.83 -1.36
C ALA A 104 4.83 -13.75 -0.42
N ASP A 105 5.46 -14.37 0.58
CA ASP A 105 4.76 -15.17 1.59
C ASP A 105 3.85 -14.31 2.47
N ILE A 106 4.30 -13.13 2.92
CA ILE A 106 3.46 -12.16 3.64
C ILE A 106 2.23 -11.80 2.81
N ILE A 107 2.39 -11.57 1.51
CA ILE A 107 1.29 -11.28 0.60
C ILE A 107 0.31 -12.46 0.53
N ARG A 108 0.79 -13.69 0.31
CA ARG A 108 -0.06 -14.89 0.28
C ARG A 108 -0.84 -15.08 1.58
N GLN A 109 -0.18 -14.91 2.72
CA GLN A 109 -0.81 -15.01 4.04
C GLN A 109 -1.84 -13.91 4.28
N ALA A 110 -1.62 -12.71 3.76
CA ALA A 110 -2.55 -11.59 3.86
C ALA A 110 -3.88 -11.91 3.15
N TYR A 111 -3.81 -12.40 1.91
CA TYR A 111 -4.98 -12.85 1.17
C TYR A 111 -5.65 -14.06 1.82
N ALA A 112 -4.87 -15.02 2.32
CA ALA A 112 -5.42 -16.17 3.02
C ALA A 112 -6.20 -15.75 4.28
N LYS A 113 -5.70 -14.77 5.04
CA LYS A 113 -6.38 -14.26 6.24
C LYS A 113 -7.64 -13.46 5.89
N ALA A 114 -7.58 -12.56 4.90
CA ALA A 114 -8.73 -11.77 4.47
C ALA A 114 -9.88 -12.65 3.93
N ARG A 115 -9.56 -13.82 3.35
CA ARG A 115 -10.55 -14.78 2.84
C ARG A 115 -11.24 -15.63 3.92
N ARG A 116 -10.61 -15.83 5.09
CA ARG A 116 -11.13 -16.68 6.18
C ARG A 116 -12.32 -16.08 6.95
N VAL A 117 -12.74 -14.86 6.60
CA VAL A 117 -13.82 -14.13 7.26
C VAL A 117 -15.17 -14.30 6.54
N ASN A 118 -15.29 -15.33 5.69
CA ASN A 118 -16.53 -15.78 5.05
C ASN A 118 -16.75 -17.27 5.31
#